data_AF-A0A936X1M0-F1
#
_entry.id   AF-A0A936X1M0-F1
#
_cell.length_a   1.000
_cell.length_b   1.000
_cell.length_c   1.000
_cell.angle_alpha   90.00
_cell.angle_beta   90.00
_cell.angle_gamma   90.00
#
_symmetry.space_group_name_H-M   'P 1'
#
loop_
_entity.id
_entity.type
_entity.pdbx_description
1 polymer ?
#
loop_
_entity_poly.entity_id
_entity_poly.type
_entity_poly.pdbx_seq_one_letter_code
_entity_poly.pdbx_strand_id
1 'polypeptide(L)'
;MGKINRWFIVLIFCLSTIGAVARDIKITSLELGQPVPAIPFYHIKVAIELPETTFMEAEMSVNGKTLRFLDLYKGNEKEDPNRPHMVHRPPSGFGLSQDNTLYSKPVVVGWVNWMPGQTYTIKITVRLKKNVKGSSTDEYISATRTVKAPDRDLSFDKEWKSYKSIVLSETGGLDRAGEPVKVLLPFYPDEAKDLKRDIRVVAIDPKTFKHSEVPVQVFDVQQYLKEDDLAPDKNGKPTHEIPIWLPTVTAQVAFLADVPAKSSKVYLIYYNNENALTKIYNTDLKVSGEAPGIQVENKLMEVTLHPQSGHFDQVTLKTMPDFPLFHRKETNGAIHWNPEVYAPPQPWTHTSDWKPAPNVKSISGPVLATADFWGGLRDIPQVDASVRYEFYPNRPYFLSSTSLRFNETLQSIALRNAEIVFKRELMTNAAWYDVIRDSIVVYDVKNMTDLTDLKMEADIPWIAFYNKENGLGFAGIQIDYSNAGLENNPRLLNPYFYITAGPWVYWARALSLSFLASNMQQMIPVMKGNFFAEKWAYLVYKVDDPSKPFEKIKYWQKIVTNPLRVQLVEEVDDRVSRSVTELFIEKGKSGWEGRETGREHK
;
A
#
# COMPACT_ATOMS: atom_id res chain seq x y z
N MET A 1 30.40 68.23 -78.44
CA MET A 1 29.16 67.45 -78.28
C MET A 1 29.47 66.02 -78.69
N GLY A 2 29.50 64.96 -77.90
CA GLY A 2 29.19 64.68 -76.50
C GLY A 2 29.10 63.15 -76.44
N LYS A 3 30.13 62.46 -75.93
CA LYS A 3 30.23 61.00 -75.81
C LYS A 3 29.33 60.49 -74.69
N ILE A 4 28.64 59.36 -74.89
CA ILE A 4 28.11 58.52 -73.81
C ILE A 4 28.49 57.06 -74.11
N ASN A 5 29.45 56.54 -73.34
CA ASN A 5 29.74 55.11 -73.22
C ASN A 5 29.03 54.60 -71.95
N ARG A 6 28.22 53.55 -72.10
CA ARG A 6 27.62 52.82 -70.98
C ARG A 6 28.64 51.86 -70.37
N TRP A 7 28.97 52.05 -69.10
CA TRP A 7 29.65 51.06 -68.26
C TRP A 7 28.62 50.40 -67.34
N PHE A 8 28.61 49.06 -67.34
CA PHE A 8 27.93 48.22 -66.35
C PHE A 8 28.73 48.25 -65.05
N ILE A 9 28.09 48.60 -63.93
CA ILE A 9 28.65 48.43 -62.58
C ILE A 9 28.03 47.15 -62.00
N VAL A 10 28.87 46.17 -61.70
CA VAL A 10 28.55 44.98 -60.92
C VAL A 10 28.85 45.32 -59.45
N LEU A 11 27.81 45.36 -58.60
CA LEU A 11 27.97 45.46 -57.15
C LEU A 11 28.21 44.06 -56.58
N ILE A 12 29.41 43.80 -56.06
CA ILE A 12 29.73 42.62 -55.26
C ILE A 12 29.35 42.93 -53.81
N PHE A 13 28.29 42.29 -53.31
CA PHE A 13 28.00 42.23 -51.88
C PHE A 13 28.88 41.15 -51.24
N CYS A 14 29.90 41.56 -50.49
CA CYS A 14 30.55 40.67 -49.52
C CYS A 14 29.60 40.41 -48.35
N LEU A 15 28.90 39.28 -48.36
CA LEU A 15 28.31 38.71 -47.15
C LEU A 15 29.43 38.14 -46.28
N SER A 16 29.82 38.89 -45.24
CA SER A 16 30.53 38.32 -44.09
C SER A 16 29.55 37.47 -43.29
N THR A 17 29.61 36.15 -43.48
CA THR A 17 28.98 35.18 -42.60
C THR A 17 29.69 35.20 -41.25
N ILE A 18 29.15 35.95 -40.29
CA ILE A 18 29.49 35.75 -38.88
C ILE A 18 28.92 34.39 -38.50
N GLY A 19 29.78 33.37 -38.49
CA GLY A 19 29.44 32.06 -37.95
C GLY A 19 29.08 32.22 -36.49
N ALA A 20 27.79 31.99 -36.16
CA ALA A 20 27.39 31.81 -34.78
C ALA A 20 28.15 30.60 -34.24
N VAL A 21 29.00 30.82 -33.24
CA VAL A 21 29.65 29.75 -32.49
C VAL A 21 28.54 28.97 -31.80
N ALA A 22 28.35 27.70 -32.17
CA ALA A 22 27.38 26.83 -31.52
C ALA A 22 27.75 26.73 -30.03
N ARG A 23 26.84 27.14 -29.15
CA ARG A 23 26.97 26.92 -27.70
C ARG A 23 26.66 25.46 -27.42
N ASP A 24 27.66 24.70 -27.00
CA ASP A 24 27.48 23.31 -26.58
C ASP A 24 27.06 23.22 -25.10
N ILE A 25 26.28 22.19 -24.75
CA ILE A 25 26.01 21.85 -23.34
C ILE A 25 27.31 21.40 -22.68
N LYS A 26 27.65 22.01 -21.54
CA LYS A 26 28.73 21.52 -20.68
C LYS A 26 28.20 20.44 -19.74
N ILE A 27 28.51 19.17 -20.02
CA ILE A 27 28.23 18.06 -19.11
C ILE A 27 29.35 18.00 -18.05
N THR A 28 28.99 18.19 -16.79
CA THR A 28 29.95 18.17 -15.66
C THR A 28 30.08 16.78 -15.04
N SER A 29 29.04 15.96 -15.11
CA SER A 29 29.11 14.54 -14.76
C SER A 29 28.10 13.72 -15.58
N LEU A 30 28.46 12.46 -15.83
CA LEU A 30 27.64 11.49 -16.53
C LEU A 30 27.90 10.13 -15.89
N GLU A 31 26.89 9.55 -15.24
CA GLU A 31 27.02 8.29 -14.53
C GLU A 31 25.80 7.38 -14.73
N LEU A 32 26.05 6.08 -14.66
CA LEU A 32 25.01 5.05 -14.60
C LEU A 32 24.86 4.62 -13.14
N GLY A 33 23.66 4.79 -12.61
CA GLY A 33 23.34 4.57 -11.21
C GLY A 33 22.55 3.30 -10.97
N GLN A 34 22.68 2.80 -9.74
CA GLN A 34 21.92 1.69 -9.19
C GLN A 34 20.63 2.20 -8.52
N PRO A 35 19.58 1.36 -8.40
CA PRO A 35 18.41 1.70 -7.62
C PRO A 35 18.79 2.03 -6.17
N VAL A 36 18.40 3.23 -5.72
CA VAL A 36 18.50 3.70 -4.33
C VAL A 36 17.16 4.31 -3.92
N PRO A 37 16.84 4.44 -2.62
CA PRO A 37 15.55 4.98 -2.21
C PRO A 37 15.18 6.33 -2.86
N ALA A 38 16.17 7.21 -3.10
CA ALA A 38 15.95 8.46 -3.83
C ALA A 38 15.57 8.22 -5.30
N ILE A 39 16.36 7.45 -6.04
CA ILE A 39 16.15 7.12 -7.45
C ILE A 39 15.96 5.60 -7.55
N PRO A 40 14.74 5.06 -7.34
CA PRO A 40 14.53 3.64 -7.05
C PRO A 40 14.54 2.76 -8.30
N PHE A 41 15.25 3.16 -9.34
CA PHE A 41 15.37 2.45 -10.61
C PHE A 41 16.79 2.57 -11.17
N TYR A 42 17.13 1.67 -12.08
CA TYR A 42 18.36 1.78 -12.86
C TYR A 42 18.28 3.03 -13.73
N HIS A 43 19.29 3.87 -13.62
CA HIS A 43 19.19 5.20 -14.18
C HIS A 43 20.49 5.68 -14.79
N ILE A 44 20.36 6.66 -15.66
CA ILE A 44 21.43 7.55 -16.05
C ILE A 44 21.23 8.89 -15.33
N LYS A 45 22.32 9.45 -14.82
CA LYS A 45 22.34 10.77 -14.18
C LYS A 45 23.34 11.67 -14.88
N VAL A 46 22.86 12.83 -15.33
CA VAL A 46 23.65 13.81 -16.09
C VAL A 46 23.58 15.15 -15.37
N ALA A 47 24.69 15.60 -14.80
CA ALA A 47 24.80 16.96 -14.33
C ALA A 47 25.30 17.86 -15.47
N ILE A 48 24.59 18.95 -15.71
CA ILE A 48 24.92 19.91 -16.76
C ILE A 48 25.11 21.30 -16.17
N GLU A 49 25.97 22.09 -16.78
CA GLU A 49 26.12 23.52 -16.51
C GLU A 49 25.58 24.30 -17.71
N LEU A 50 24.51 25.05 -17.48
CA LEU A 50 23.89 25.88 -18.51
C LEU A 50 24.73 27.14 -18.74
N PRO A 51 24.78 27.67 -19.97
CA PRO A 51 25.53 28.89 -20.28
C PRO A 51 24.99 30.13 -19.54
N GLU A 52 23.72 30.09 -19.15
CA GLU A 52 23.04 31.12 -18.37
C GLU A 52 21.94 30.49 -17.51
N THR A 53 21.50 31.22 -16.48
CA THR A 53 20.38 30.77 -15.64
C THR A 53 19.07 31.00 -16.38
N THR A 54 18.30 29.94 -16.64
CA THR A 54 17.13 30.01 -17.52
C THR A 54 16.07 28.96 -17.21
N PHE A 55 14.86 29.13 -17.74
CA PHE A 55 13.86 28.06 -17.77
C PHE A 55 14.26 27.05 -18.84
N MET A 56 14.00 25.77 -18.61
CA MET A 56 14.42 24.75 -19.57
C MET A 56 13.44 23.59 -19.73
N GLU A 57 13.54 22.94 -20.89
CA GLU A 57 13.00 21.62 -21.16
C GLU A 57 14.17 20.72 -21.59
N ALA A 58 14.26 19.51 -21.04
CA ALA A 58 15.29 18.54 -21.38
C ALA A 58 14.68 17.38 -22.16
N GLU A 59 15.40 16.92 -23.18
CA GLU A 59 15.19 15.64 -23.84
C GLU A 59 16.48 14.84 -23.80
N MET A 60 16.38 13.54 -23.58
CA MET A 60 17.53 12.64 -23.56
C MET A 60 17.22 11.44 -24.44
N SER A 61 18.18 11.04 -25.28
CA SER A 61 18.14 9.77 -25.99
C SER A 61 19.32 8.89 -25.62
N VAL A 62 19.04 7.59 -25.53
CA VAL A 62 20.00 6.54 -25.17
C VAL A 62 20.04 5.56 -26.34
N ASN A 63 21.22 5.38 -26.93
CA ASN A 63 21.44 4.59 -28.14
C ASN A 63 20.46 4.95 -29.27
N GLY A 64 20.13 6.24 -29.40
CA GLY A 64 19.22 6.76 -30.41
C GLY A 64 17.73 6.68 -30.06
N LYS A 65 17.33 5.96 -29.00
CA LYS A 65 15.94 5.97 -28.50
C LYS A 65 15.74 7.13 -27.52
N THR A 66 14.85 8.06 -27.83
CA THR A 66 14.45 9.13 -26.89
C THR A 66 13.70 8.53 -25.70
N LEU A 67 14.13 8.89 -24.49
CA LEU A 67 13.46 8.48 -23.26
C LEU A 67 12.10 9.16 -23.16
N ARG A 68 11.13 8.42 -22.62
CA ARG A 68 9.76 8.88 -22.53
C ARG A 68 9.60 10.05 -21.55
N PHE A 69 10.33 10.00 -20.45
CA PHE A 69 10.25 10.94 -19.36
C PHE A 69 11.61 11.08 -18.66
N LEU A 70 11.84 12.25 -18.02
CA LEU A 70 13.05 12.58 -17.30
C LEU A 70 12.69 13.29 -16.00
N ASP A 71 13.39 12.96 -14.93
CA ASP A 71 13.36 13.77 -13.72
C ASP A 71 14.40 14.91 -13.84
N LEU A 72 13.98 16.11 -13.46
CA LEU A 72 14.80 17.32 -13.51
C LEU A 72 14.95 17.89 -12.10
N TYR A 73 16.20 18.02 -11.64
CA TYR A 73 16.54 18.56 -10.33
C TYR A 73 17.42 19.81 -10.48
N LYS A 74 17.33 20.75 -9.53
CA LYS A 74 18.11 22.01 -9.55
C LYS A 74 19.62 21.84 -9.37
N GLY A 75 20.05 20.70 -8.82
CA GLY A 75 21.45 20.32 -8.61
C GLY A 75 22.17 20.99 -7.43
N ASN A 76 21.59 22.02 -6.82
CA ASN A 76 22.09 22.64 -5.57
C ASN A 76 21.42 22.08 -4.30
N GLU A 77 20.45 21.18 -4.44
CA GLU A 77 19.78 20.53 -3.33
C GLU A 77 20.65 19.36 -2.81
N LYS A 78 20.91 19.34 -1.50
CA LYS A 78 21.58 18.20 -0.85
C LYS A 78 20.58 17.07 -0.70
N GLU A 79 20.74 16.03 -1.48
CA GLU A 79 19.89 14.84 -1.43
C GLU A 79 20.56 13.72 -0.63
N ASP A 80 19.79 13.07 0.23
CA ASP A 80 20.21 11.81 0.88
C ASP A 80 19.77 10.65 -0.03
N PRO A 81 20.69 9.94 -0.71
CA PRO A 81 20.34 8.86 -1.61
C PRO A 81 19.60 7.71 -0.90
N ASN A 82 19.74 7.61 0.43
CA ASN A 82 19.11 6.57 1.25
C ASN A 82 17.68 6.93 1.66
N ARG A 83 17.13 8.05 1.19
CA ARG A 83 15.76 8.48 1.47
C ARG A 83 15.01 8.76 0.18
N PRO A 84 13.70 8.41 0.11
CA PRO A 84 12.87 8.84 -1.00
C PRO A 84 12.86 10.36 -1.14
N HIS A 85 12.80 10.87 -2.37
CA HIS A 85 12.61 12.30 -2.59
C HIS A 85 11.31 12.77 -1.93
N MET A 86 11.37 13.93 -1.27
CA MET A 86 10.19 14.56 -0.68
C MET A 86 9.30 15.21 -1.73
N VAL A 87 9.89 15.67 -2.83
CA VAL A 87 9.18 16.36 -3.92
C VAL A 87 9.23 15.47 -5.15
N HIS A 88 8.07 15.24 -5.75
CA HIS A 88 7.95 14.54 -7.03
C HIS A 88 7.02 15.34 -7.93
N ARG A 89 7.45 15.58 -9.17
CA ARG A 89 6.62 16.18 -10.20
C ARG A 89 6.13 15.06 -11.12
N PRO A 90 4.82 14.74 -11.13
CA PRO A 90 4.32 13.66 -11.97
C PRO A 90 4.44 14.03 -13.46
N PRO A 91 4.49 13.04 -14.37
CA PRO A 91 4.59 13.30 -15.81
C PRO A 91 3.50 14.22 -16.35
N SER A 92 2.27 14.08 -15.86
CA SER A 92 1.14 14.97 -16.19
C SER A 92 1.41 16.43 -15.80
N GLY A 93 2.14 16.67 -14.72
CA GLY A 93 2.51 18.01 -14.26
C GLY A 93 3.41 18.76 -15.24
N PHE A 94 4.24 18.05 -16.02
CA PHE A 94 5.05 18.65 -17.08
C PHE A 94 4.23 19.05 -18.31
N GLY A 95 3.11 18.35 -18.56
CA GLY A 95 2.17 18.68 -19.64
C GLY A 95 1.20 19.82 -19.29
N LEU A 96 0.73 19.90 -18.04
CA LEU A 96 -0.28 20.88 -17.60
C LEU A 96 0.26 22.26 -17.28
N SER A 97 1.41 22.32 -16.62
CA SER A 97 1.97 23.57 -16.14
C SER A 97 3.46 23.59 -16.45
N GLN A 98 3.95 24.74 -16.85
CA GLN A 98 5.39 24.87 -17.04
C GLN A 98 6.07 24.88 -15.68
N ASP A 99 7.22 24.25 -15.64
CA ASP A 99 8.09 24.36 -14.49
C ASP A 99 8.67 25.78 -14.47
N ASN A 100 8.13 26.64 -13.60
CA ASN A 100 8.58 28.03 -13.42
C ASN A 100 9.89 28.09 -12.63
N THR A 101 10.74 27.09 -12.79
CA THR A 101 12.02 26.98 -12.13
C THR A 101 13.13 27.46 -13.06
N LEU A 102 13.94 28.38 -12.55
CA LEU A 102 15.20 28.75 -13.18
C LEU A 102 16.29 27.74 -12.81
N TYR A 103 16.98 27.24 -13.82
CA TYR A 103 18.04 26.26 -13.70
C TYR A 103 19.38 26.90 -14.09
N SER A 104 20.46 26.52 -13.40
CA SER A 104 21.83 26.89 -13.76
C SER A 104 22.74 25.67 -13.84
N LYS A 105 22.63 24.76 -12.85
CA LYS A 105 23.36 23.49 -12.77
C LYS A 105 22.44 22.29 -12.57
N PRO A 106 21.46 22.08 -13.46
CA PRO A 106 20.49 21.02 -13.26
C PRO A 106 21.12 19.63 -13.35
N VAL A 107 20.45 18.69 -12.71
CA VAL A 107 20.71 17.27 -12.82
C VAL A 107 19.52 16.62 -13.50
N VAL A 108 19.78 15.93 -14.60
CA VAL A 108 18.77 15.22 -15.39
C VAL A 108 18.93 13.72 -15.15
N VAL A 109 17.86 13.07 -14.73
CA VAL A 109 17.83 11.63 -14.46
C VAL A 109 16.86 10.95 -15.42
N GLY A 110 17.31 9.87 -16.05
CA GLY A 110 16.50 9.08 -16.98
C GLY A 110 16.50 7.61 -16.59
N TRP A 111 15.38 6.94 -16.82
CA TRP A 111 15.26 5.49 -16.61
C TRP A 111 16.03 4.74 -17.69
N VAL A 112 17.01 3.92 -17.28
CA VAL A 112 17.85 3.13 -18.21
C VAL A 112 18.21 1.81 -17.57
N ASN A 113 17.70 0.72 -18.15
CA ASN A 113 18.00 -0.65 -17.73
C ASN A 113 19.38 -1.08 -18.26
N TRP A 114 20.43 -0.48 -17.73
CA TRP A 114 21.79 -0.71 -18.23
C TRP A 114 22.33 -2.09 -17.83
N MET A 115 23.18 -2.65 -18.68
CA MET A 115 23.78 -3.98 -18.57
C MET A 115 25.28 -3.86 -18.25
N PRO A 116 25.88 -4.81 -17.51
CA PRO A 116 27.27 -4.73 -17.10
C PRO A 116 28.19 -4.71 -18.31
N GLY A 117 29.18 -3.82 -18.29
CA GLY A 117 30.18 -3.69 -19.35
C GLY A 117 29.68 -3.13 -20.70
N GLN A 118 28.36 -2.92 -20.86
CA GLN A 118 27.80 -2.36 -22.08
C GLN A 118 28.08 -0.86 -22.18
N THR A 119 28.27 -0.38 -23.40
CA THR A 119 28.49 1.03 -23.71
C THR A 119 27.20 1.68 -24.21
N TYR A 120 26.90 2.87 -23.70
CA TYR A 120 25.70 3.64 -24.03
C TYR A 120 26.08 5.00 -24.62
N THR A 121 25.47 5.33 -25.75
CA THR A 121 25.58 6.66 -26.37
C THR A 121 24.39 7.51 -25.95
N ILE A 122 24.68 8.62 -25.29
CA ILE A 122 23.69 9.51 -24.66
C ILE A 122 23.73 10.83 -25.38
N LYS A 123 22.59 11.26 -25.92
CA LYS A 123 22.41 12.62 -26.43
C LYS A 123 21.44 13.34 -25.52
N ILE A 124 21.88 14.45 -24.93
CA ILE A 124 21.02 15.37 -24.20
C ILE A 124 20.80 16.62 -25.04
N THR A 125 19.54 17.02 -25.18
CA THR A 125 19.12 18.27 -25.83
C THR A 125 18.39 19.11 -24.80
N VAL A 126 18.78 20.36 -24.66
CA VAL A 126 18.14 21.31 -23.76
C VAL A 126 17.60 22.47 -24.58
N ARG A 127 16.32 22.76 -24.41
CA ARG A 127 15.68 23.98 -24.87
C ARG A 127 15.84 25.05 -23.79
N LEU A 128 16.60 26.09 -24.08
CA LEU A 128 16.76 27.27 -23.23
C LEU A 128 15.63 28.24 -23.55
N LYS A 129 14.77 28.51 -22.56
CA LYS A 129 13.55 29.28 -22.77
C LYS A 129 13.72 30.70 -22.24
N LYS A 130 13.41 31.70 -23.07
CA LYS A 130 13.52 33.11 -22.66
C LYS A 130 12.51 33.50 -21.58
N ASN A 131 11.38 32.80 -21.56
CA ASN A 131 10.32 32.95 -20.57
C ASN A 131 9.86 31.55 -20.13
N VAL A 132 9.23 31.45 -18.95
CA VAL A 132 7.84 31.00 -18.91
C VAL A 132 7.44 29.96 -19.95
N LYS A 133 6.71 30.52 -20.91
CA LYS A 133 6.17 29.91 -22.11
C LYS A 133 7.24 29.76 -23.18
N GLY A 134 7.27 28.57 -23.77
CA GLY A 134 8.12 28.32 -24.93
C GLY A 134 7.81 29.31 -26.05
N SER A 135 8.86 29.76 -26.73
CA SER A 135 8.83 30.67 -27.86
C SER A 135 9.51 30.01 -29.07
N SER A 136 9.16 30.45 -30.28
CA SER A 136 9.92 30.12 -31.49
C SER A 136 11.35 30.68 -31.48
N THR A 137 11.65 31.59 -30.56
CA THR A 137 12.98 32.20 -30.39
C THR A 137 13.81 31.56 -29.29
N ASP A 138 13.34 30.44 -28.73
CA ASP A 138 14.10 29.65 -27.76
C ASP A 138 15.32 29.01 -28.44
N GLU A 139 16.40 28.84 -27.69
CA GLU A 139 17.64 28.26 -28.17
C GLU A 139 17.69 26.77 -27.83
N TYR A 140 18.20 25.94 -28.74
CA TYR A 140 18.43 24.52 -28.49
C TYR A 140 19.92 24.25 -28.49
N ILE A 141 20.40 23.73 -27.37
CA ILE A 141 21.78 23.27 -27.22
C ILE A 141 21.76 21.76 -27.01
N SER A 142 22.80 21.06 -27.47
CA SER A 142 22.87 19.60 -27.32
C SER A 142 24.30 19.13 -27.04
N ALA A 143 24.43 17.95 -26.44
CA ALA A 143 25.71 17.26 -26.31
C ALA A 143 25.51 15.75 -26.41
N THR A 144 26.46 15.10 -27.07
CA THR A 144 26.53 13.63 -27.14
C THR A 144 27.76 13.14 -26.39
N ARG A 145 27.56 12.14 -25.52
CA ARG A 145 28.63 11.48 -24.79
C ARG A 145 28.38 9.98 -24.73
N THR A 146 29.46 9.24 -24.52
CA THR A 146 29.41 7.80 -24.36
C THR A 146 29.82 7.44 -22.94
N VAL A 147 29.11 6.51 -22.32
CA VAL A 147 29.41 6.00 -20.98
C VAL A 147 29.40 4.48 -21.00
N LYS A 148 30.42 3.86 -20.39
CA LYS A 148 30.48 2.41 -20.20
C LYS A 148 29.91 2.06 -18.83
N ALA A 149 28.98 1.11 -18.78
CA ALA A 149 28.48 0.56 -17.54
C ALA A 149 29.58 -0.19 -16.77
N PRO A 150 29.53 -0.20 -15.43
CA PRO A 150 30.50 -0.96 -14.64
C PRO A 150 30.42 -2.47 -14.96
N ASP A 151 31.55 -3.17 -14.94
CA ASP A 151 31.64 -4.61 -15.20
C ASP A 151 31.19 -5.46 -13.98
N ARG A 152 30.14 -5.05 -13.28
CA ARG A 152 29.64 -5.71 -12.04
C ARG A 152 28.33 -6.43 -12.31
N ASP A 153 28.20 -7.66 -11.81
CA ASP A 153 26.98 -8.46 -11.85
C ASP A 153 25.92 -7.96 -10.85
N LEU A 154 25.50 -6.72 -11.05
CA LEU A 154 24.54 -5.98 -10.23
C LEU A 154 23.54 -5.28 -11.15
N SER A 155 23.15 -5.91 -12.25
CA SER A 155 22.26 -5.30 -13.24
C SER A 155 20.87 -5.91 -13.23
N PHE A 156 19.99 -5.25 -13.97
CA PHE A 156 18.70 -5.79 -14.39
C PHE A 156 18.86 -7.18 -15.01
N ASP A 157 17.94 -8.10 -14.69
CA ASP A 157 17.89 -9.41 -15.30
C ASP A 157 17.22 -9.29 -16.68
N LYS A 158 18.02 -9.45 -17.74
CA LYS A 158 17.62 -9.28 -19.13
C LYS A 158 16.53 -10.25 -19.60
N GLU A 159 16.27 -11.34 -18.86
CA GLU A 159 15.21 -12.29 -19.22
C GLU A 159 13.82 -11.70 -18.94
N TRP A 160 13.73 -10.74 -18.02
CA TRP A 160 12.54 -9.91 -17.85
C TRP A 160 12.64 -8.69 -18.75
N LYS A 161 11.51 -8.24 -19.29
CA LYS A 161 11.47 -7.05 -20.16
C LYS A 161 11.19 -5.77 -19.37
N SER A 162 10.52 -5.89 -18.23
CA SER A 162 9.98 -4.76 -17.48
C SER A 162 10.14 -4.95 -15.97
N TYR A 163 10.16 -3.84 -15.23
CA TYR A 163 10.02 -3.87 -13.79
C TYR A 163 9.34 -2.62 -13.24
N LYS A 164 8.77 -2.78 -12.04
CA LYS A 164 8.29 -1.68 -11.20
C LYS A 164 9.14 -1.64 -9.93
N SER A 165 9.22 -0.47 -9.31
CA SER A 165 10.00 -0.29 -8.10
C SER A 165 9.11 0.03 -6.91
N ILE A 166 9.34 -0.66 -5.80
CA ILE A 166 8.70 -0.42 -4.51
C ILE A 166 9.76 0.05 -3.54
N VAL A 167 9.59 1.25 -3.00
CA VAL A 167 10.39 1.75 -1.88
C VAL A 167 9.63 1.53 -0.59
N LEU A 168 10.21 0.76 0.32
CA LEU A 168 9.67 0.52 1.66
C LEU A 168 10.44 1.37 2.66
N SER A 169 9.74 2.14 3.48
CA SER A 169 10.36 2.99 4.51
C SER A 169 9.84 2.63 5.90
N GLU A 170 10.76 2.45 6.85
CA GLU A 170 10.46 2.15 8.25
C GLU A 170 10.20 3.43 9.05
N THR A 171 9.04 3.47 9.72
CA THR A 171 8.48 4.69 10.32
C THR A 171 8.41 4.63 11.85
N GLY A 172 8.47 3.44 12.46
CA GLY A 172 8.34 3.21 13.90
C GLY A 172 9.67 3.20 14.66
N GLY A 173 10.82 3.22 13.98
CA GLY A 173 12.13 3.12 14.58
C GLY A 173 12.43 1.73 15.14
N LEU A 174 12.01 0.68 14.44
CA LEU A 174 12.29 -0.73 14.77
C LEU A 174 12.75 -1.47 13.52
N ASP A 175 13.69 -2.39 13.65
CA ASP A 175 14.07 -3.26 12.53
C ASP A 175 12.88 -4.13 12.12
N ARG A 176 12.60 -4.15 10.81
CA ARG A 176 11.61 -5.02 10.19
C ARG A 176 12.35 -6.20 9.59
N ALA A 177 12.02 -7.41 10.03
CA ALA A 177 12.60 -8.65 9.52
C ALA A 177 11.49 -9.55 9.00
N GLY A 178 11.54 -9.93 7.72
CA GLY A 178 10.55 -10.73 7.01
C GLY A 178 9.13 -10.16 7.05
N GLU A 179 8.98 -8.84 7.17
CA GLU A 179 7.70 -8.12 7.28
C GLU A 179 6.85 -8.41 6.06
N PRO A 180 5.63 -8.96 6.21
CA PRO A 180 4.75 -9.15 5.08
C PRO A 180 4.28 -7.81 4.52
N VAL A 181 4.47 -7.62 3.22
CA VAL A 181 4.05 -6.43 2.48
C VAL A 181 3.06 -6.85 1.41
N LYS A 182 1.95 -6.11 1.28
CA LYS A 182 0.95 -6.30 0.23
C LYS A 182 0.84 -5.03 -0.61
N VAL A 183 0.90 -5.19 -1.92
CA VAL A 183 0.75 -4.07 -2.88
C VAL A 183 -0.19 -4.47 -4.02
N LEU A 184 -1.00 -3.51 -4.49
CA LEU A 184 -1.79 -3.64 -5.71
C LEU A 184 -1.00 -3.04 -6.87
N LEU A 185 -0.79 -3.80 -7.94
CA LEU A 185 -0.01 -3.35 -9.10
C LEU A 185 -0.85 -3.42 -10.38
N PRO A 186 -0.84 -2.36 -11.20
CA PRO A 186 -1.43 -2.36 -12.54
C PRO A 186 -0.42 -2.76 -13.61
N PHE A 187 -0.90 -3.44 -14.65
CA PHE A 187 -0.12 -3.90 -15.81
C PHE A 187 -0.93 -3.69 -17.08
N TYR A 188 -0.25 -3.49 -18.20
CA TYR A 188 -0.92 -3.56 -19.48
C TYR A 188 -1.16 -5.03 -19.89
N PRO A 189 -2.28 -5.35 -20.57
CA PRO A 189 -2.62 -6.74 -20.90
C PRO A 189 -1.56 -7.49 -21.68
N ASP A 190 -0.83 -6.81 -22.57
CA ASP A 190 0.25 -7.38 -23.37
C ASP A 190 1.50 -7.73 -22.53
N GLU A 191 1.63 -7.17 -21.34
CA GLU A 191 2.71 -7.43 -20.37
C GLU A 191 2.29 -8.43 -19.27
N ALA A 192 1.02 -8.85 -19.26
CA ALA A 192 0.38 -9.54 -18.14
C ALA A 192 -0.14 -10.95 -18.51
N LYS A 193 0.57 -11.68 -19.38
CA LYS A 193 0.13 -13.00 -19.87
C LYS A 193 -0.07 -14.03 -18.75
N ASP A 194 0.89 -14.13 -17.82
CA ASP A 194 0.80 -15.00 -16.64
C ASP A 194 1.57 -14.39 -15.46
N LEU A 195 0.93 -13.44 -14.77
CA LEU A 195 1.56 -12.70 -13.67
C LEU A 195 1.98 -13.61 -12.49
N LYS A 196 1.30 -14.74 -12.27
CA LYS A 196 1.65 -15.66 -11.18
C LYS A 196 2.96 -16.39 -11.45
N ARG A 197 3.19 -16.76 -12.71
CA ARG A 197 4.43 -17.41 -13.14
C ARG A 197 5.58 -16.43 -13.30
N ASP A 198 5.28 -15.24 -13.79
CA ASP A 198 6.25 -14.25 -14.26
C ASP A 198 6.83 -13.39 -13.12
N ILE A 199 6.00 -12.90 -12.20
CA ILE A 199 6.44 -11.91 -11.22
C ILE A 199 7.53 -12.48 -10.31
N ARG A 200 8.63 -11.72 -10.20
CA ARG A 200 9.69 -11.93 -9.18
C ARG A 200 9.87 -10.65 -8.38
N VAL A 201 10.19 -10.78 -7.10
CA VAL A 201 10.52 -9.65 -6.24
C VAL A 201 11.97 -9.76 -5.82
N VAL A 202 12.74 -8.70 -6.08
CA VAL A 202 14.17 -8.64 -5.80
C VAL A 202 14.45 -7.48 -4.86
N ALA A 203 14.98 -7.77 -3.68
CA ALA A 203 15.46 -6.76 -2.75
C ALA A 203 16.85 -6.28 -3.17
N ILE A 204 17.07 -4.96 -3.04
CA ILE A 204 18.39 -4.34 -3.27
C ILE A 204 19.04 -4.07 -1.93
N ASP A 205 20.26 -4.58 -1.73
CA ASP A 205 21.06 -4.19 -0.57
C ASP A 205 21.53 -2.73 -0.73
N PRO A 206 21.20 -1.81 0.19
CA PRO A 206 21.46 -0.38 0.01
C PRO A 206 22.95 0.00 0.06
N LYS A 207 23.83 -0.90 0.53
CA LYS A 207 25.28 -0.64 0.66
C LYS A 207 26.09 -1.25 -0.48
N THR A 208 25.73 -2.47 -0.87
CA THR A 208 26.47 -3.30 -1.82
C THR A 208 25.78 -3.43 -3.18
N PHE A 209 24.51 -3.01 -3.28
CA PHE A 209 23.62 -3.18 -4.43
C PHE A 209 23.37 -4.63 -4.85
N LYS A 210 23.72 -5.59 -3.99
CA LYS A 210 23.46 -7.00 -4.25
C LYS A 210 21.97 -7.25 -4.35
N HIS A 211 21.59 -8.04 -5.36
CA HIS A 211 20.26 -8.54 -5.57
C HIS A 211 20.01 -9.77 -4.70
N SER A 212 18.86 -9.80 -4.02
CA SER A 212 18.36 -11.00 -3.38
C SER A 212 16.88 -11.16 -3.68
N GLU A 213 16.53 -12.22 -4.39
CA GLU A 213 15.13 -12.56 -4.62
C GLU A 213 14.46 -12.95 -3.28
N VAL A 214 13.23 -12.48 -3.07
CA VAL A 214 12.45 -12.76 -1.86
C VAL A 214 11.20 -13.58 -2.20
N PRO A 215 10.68 -14.38 -1.24
CA PRO A 215 9.41 -15.07 -1.43
C PRO A 215 8.29 -14.11 -1.83
N VAL A 216 7.58 -14.46 -2.89
CA VAL A 216 6.45 -13.69 -3.43
C VAL A 216 5.25 -14.58 -3.67
N GLN A 217 4.07 -14.00 -3.56
CA GLN A 217 2.79 -14.58 -3.90
C GLN A 217 1.94 -13.57 -4.66
N VAL A 218 1.44 -13.97 -5.83
CA VAL A 218 0.53 -13.16 -6.67
C VAL A 218 -0.88 -13.72 -6.60
N PHE A 219 -1.86 -12.87 -6.32
CA PHE A 219 -3.25 -13.27 -6.16
C PHE A 219 -4.20 -12.14 -6.59
N ASP A 220 -5.50 -12.45 -6.61
CA ASP A 220 -6.56 -11.49 -6.97
C ASP A 220 -6.31 -10.75 -8.30
N VAL A 221 -6.00 -11.52 -9.35
CA VAL A 221 -5.80 -10.96 -10.70
C VAL A 221 -7.16 -10.56 -11.26
N GLN A 222 -7.31 -9.29 -11.63
CA GLN A 222 -8.53 -8.73 -12.22
C GLN A 222 -8.19 -8.05 -13.56
N GLN A 223 -9.16 -8.02 -14.47
CA GLN A 223 -8.98 -7.45 -15.79
C GLN A 223 -10.09 -6.44 -16.10
N TYR A 224 -9.69 -5.28 -16.62
CA TYR A 224 -10.57 -4.31 -17.25
C TYR A 224 -10.04 -4.06 -18.67
N LEU A 225 -10.61 -4.77 -19.65
CA LEU A 225 -10.09 -4.78 -21.02
C LEU A 225 -10.81 -3.80 -21.96
N LYS A 226 -11.71 -2.96 -21.43
CA LYS A 226 -12.46 -2.00 -22.25
C LYS A 226 -11.56 -0.82 -22.61
N GLU A 227 -11.40 -0.61 -23.91
CA GLU A 227 -10.76 0.58 -24.46
C GLU A 227 -11.69 1.79 -24.38
N ASP A 228 -11.10 2.97 -24.27
CA ASP A 228 -11.81 4.23 -24.47
C ASP A 228 -12.12 4.40 -25.96
N ASP A 229 -13.41 4.54 -26.29
CA ASP A 229 -13.89 4.70 -27.66
C ASP A 229 -13.79 6.14 -28.17
N LEU A 230 -13.17 7.01 -27.38
CA LEU A 230 -13.06 8.45 -27.60
C LEU A 230 -14.40 9.22 -27.53
N ALA A 231 -15.44 8.57 -26.99
CA ALA A 231 -16.79 9.06 -26.83
C ALA A 231 -17.27 9.87 -28.06
N PRO A 232 -17.45 9.24 -29.23
CA PRO A 232 -17.72 9.96 -30.46
C PRO A 232 -19.04 10.73 -30.39
N ASP A 233 -19.07 11.93 -30.98
CA ASP A 233 -20.26 12.76 -31.08
C ASP A 233 -21.32 12.13 -32.02
N LYS A 234 -22.48 12.79 -32.15
CA LYS A 234 -23.57 12.34 -33.04
C LYS A 234 -23.17 12.17 -34.52
N ASN A 235 -22.01 12.68 -34.93
CA ASN A 235 -21.46 12.57 -36.28
C ASN A 235 -20.29 11.57 -36.36
N GLY A 236 -20.02 10.83 -35.29
CA GLY A 236 -18.91 9.87 -35.21
C GLY A 236 -17.54 10.51 -34.96
N LYS A 237 -17.46 11.80 -34.62
CA LYS A 237 -16.17 12.47 -34.36
C LYS A 237 -15.77 12.30 -32.89
N PRO A 238 -14.51 11.92 -32.59
CA PRO A 238 -14.00 11.87 -31.22
C PRO A 238 -14.28 13.17 -30.46
N THR A 239 -14.72 13.06 -29.21
CA THR A 239 -14.90 14.25 -28.34
C THR A 239 -13.61 14.66 -27.64
N HIS A 240 -12.58 13.83 -27.72
CA HIS A 240 -11.25 14.10 -27.22
C HIS A 240 -10.20 13.36 -28.07
N GLU A 241 -8.95 13.83 -28.02
CA GLU A 241 -7.91 13.43 -28.98
C GLU A 241 -7.12 12.17 -28.59
N ILE A 242 -7.17 11.77 -27.32
CA ILE A 242 -6.34 10.71 -26.73
C ILE A 242 -7.17 9.84 -25.78
N PRO A 243 -6.97 8.51 -25.74
CA PRO A 243 -7.63 7.66 -24.76
C PRO A 243 -7.37 8.15 -23.33
N ILE A 244 -8.44 8.24 -22.54
CA ILE A 244 -8.42 8.70 -21.14
C ILE A 244 -7.91 7.59 -20.22
N TRP A 245 -8.28 6.35 -20.54
CA TRP A 245 -7.81 5.14 -19.88
C TRP A 245 -7.41 4.12 -20.92
N LEU A 246 -6.63 3.14 -20.48
CA LEU A 246 -6.20 2.01 -21.29
C LEU A 246 -6.65 0.70 -20.62
N PRO A 247 -6.84 -0.38 -21.41
CA PRO A 247 -6.99 -1.72 -20.88
C PRO A 247 -5.95 -2.01 -19.82
N THR A 248 -6.37 -2.57 -18.68
CA THR A 248 -5.52 -2.78 -17.51
C THR A 248 -5.79 -4.14 -16.88
N VAL A 249 -4.73 -4.83 -16.49
CA VAL A 249 -4.75 -5.99 -15.61
C VAL A 249 -4.17 -5.58 -14.27
N THR A 250 -4.84 -5.90 -13.17
CA THR A 250 -4.32 -5.63 -11.82
C THR A 250 -4.08 -6.92 -11.07
N ALA A 251 -3.08 -6.95 -10.21
CA ALA A 251 -2.86 -8.08 -9.29
C ALA A 251 -2.41 -7.59 -7.91
N GLN A 252 -2.81 -8.31 -6.87
CA GLN A 252 -2.22 -8.18 -5.55
C GLN A 252 -0.93 -8.99 -5.48
N VAL A 253 0.12 -8.38 -4.96
CA VAL A 253 1.43 -9.01 -4.75
C VAL A 253 1.77 -8.92 -3.27
N ALA A 254 2.01 -10.07 -2.65
CA ALA A 254 2.52 -10.18 -1.29
C ALA A 254 3.96 -10.70 -1.29
N PHE A 255 4.84 -10.09 -0.51
CA PHE A 255 6.23 -10.55 -0.34
C PHE A 255 6.75 -10.26 1.08
N LEU A 256 7.89 -10.86 1.44
CA LEU A 256 8.54 -10.66 2.73
C LEU A 256 9.67 -9.63 2.61
N ALA A 257 9.70 -8.63 3.50
CA ALA A 257 10.63 -7.52 3.45
C ALA A 257 11.46 -7.37 4.73
N ASP A 258 12.73 -7.00 4.54
CA ASP A 258 13.65 -6.61 5.60
C ASP A 258 13.96 -5.12 5.44
N VAL A 259 13.64 -4.30 6.44
CA VAL A 259 13.90 -2.86 6.41
C VAL A 259 14.44 -2.44 7.79
N PRO A 260 15.71 -2.02 7.87
CA PRO A 260 16.27 -1.52 9.13
C PRO A 260 15.51 -0.30 9.68
N ALA A 261 15.58 -0.11 11.00
CA ALA A 261 14.96 1.01 11.69
C ALA A 261 15.33 2.36 11.04
N LYS A 262 14.33 3.23 10.85
CA LYS A 262 14.48 4.59 10.29
C LYS A 262 15.20 4.65 8.95
N SER A 263 15.06 3.60 8.13
CA SER A 263 15.69 3.51 6.81
C SER A 263 14.66 3.22 5.71
N SER A 264 15.12 3.28 4.47
CA SER A 264 14.35 2.88 3.29
C SER A 264 15.11 1.86 2.46
N LYS A 265 14.39 0.95 1.81
CA LYS A 265 14.96 -0.10 0.95
C LYS A 265 14.14 -0.25 -0.33
N VAL A 266 14.84 -0.51 -1.44
CA VAL A 266 14.24 -0.71 -2.76
C VAL A 266 13.99 -2.20 -3.01
N TYR A 267 12.82 -2.49 -3.55
CA TYR A 267 12.39 -3.78 -4.04
C TYR A 267 11.95 -3.64 -5.49
N LEU A 268 12.53 -4.42 -6.40
CA LEU A 268 12.14 -4.44 -7.80
C LEU A 268 11.15 -5.58 -8.03
N ILE A 269 10.05 -5.27 -8.71
CA ILE A 269 9.02 -6.22 -9.14
C ILE A 269 9.27 -6.49 -10.63
N TYR A 270 9.97 -7.58 -10.94
CA TYR A 270 10.23 -8.00 -12.32
C TYR A 270 8.99 -8.67 -12.91
N TYR A 271 8.67 -8.33 -14.16
CA TYR A 271 7.55 -8.90 -14.92
C TYR A 271 7.80 -8.81 -16.43
N ASN A 272 6.87 -9.31 -17.23
CA ASN A 272 6.93 -9.40 -18.68
C ASN A 272 8.01 -10.39 -19.20
N ASN A 273 8.06 -11.59 -18.62
CA ASN A 273 8.85 -12.73 -19.07
C ASN A 273 7.97 -13.94 -19.45
N GLU A 274 7.78 -14.13 -20.75
CA GLU A 274 6.97 -15.22 -21.30
C GLU A 274 7.58 -16.61 -21.09
N ASN A 275 8.89 -16.67 -20.84
CA ASN A 275 9.65 -17.90 -20.64
C ASN A 275 9.95 -18.17 -19.16
N ALA A 276 9.43 -17.34 -18.23
CA ALA A 276 9.63 -17.54 -16.81
C ALA A 276 9.11 -18.92 -16.39
N LEU A 277 9.96 -19.69 -15.69
CA LEU A 277 9.55 -20.96 -15.09
C LEU A 277 8.76 -20.70 -13.81
N THR A 278 7.71 -21.48 -13.54
CA THR A 278 7.00 -21.40 -12.25
C THR A 278 7.98 -21.65 -11.10
N LYS A 279 8.05 -20.71 -10.16
CA LYS A 279 8.88 -20.84 -8.96
C LYS A 279 8.00 -21.11 -7.75
N ILE A 280 8.36 -22.16 -7.00
CA ILE A 280 7.72 -22.49 -5.73
C ILE A 280 8.58 -21.90 -4.62
N TYR A 281 7.99 -21.02 -3.83
CA TYR A 281 8.63 -20.54 -2.60
C TYR A 281 8.15 -21.40 -1.44
N ASN A 282 9.09 -21.81 -0.59
CA ASN A 282 8.77 -22.54 0.62
C ASN A 282 8.99 -21.62 1.81
N THR A 283 7.96 -21.49 2.64
CA THR A 283 8.03 -20.83 3.95
C THR A 283 7.50 -21.78 5.01
N ASP A 284 7.45 -21.33 6.26
CA ASP A 284 6.85 -22.09 7.35
C ASP A 284 5.32 -22.03 7.34
N LEU A 285 4.69 -21.19 6.51
CA LEU A 285 3.23 -21.06 6.42
C LEU A 285 2.62 -22.25 5.68
N LYS A 286 1.69 -22.94 6.33
CA LYS A 286 0.98 -24.09 5.77
C LYS A 286 -0.52 -23.97 6.05
N VAL A 287 -1.31 -24.45 5.09
CA VAL A 287 -2.77 -24.51 5.19
C VAL A 287 -3.21 -25.93 4.90
N SER A 288 -4.11 -26.46 5.73
CA SER A 288 -4.75 -27.76 5.55
C SER A 288 -6.27 -27.66 5.78
N GLY A 289 -7.01 -28.66 5.31
CA GLY A 289 -8.48 -28.66 5.35
C GLY A 289 -9.12 -27.84 4.23
N GLU A 290 -10.44 -27.70 4.30
CA GLU A 290 -11.26 -26.97 3.32
C GLU A 290 -11.99 -25.81 3.99
N ALA A 291 -12.19 -24.72 3.24
CA ALA A 291 -12.96 -23.60 3.74
C ALA A 291 -14.43 -24.00 3.95
N PRO A 292 -15.10 -23.54 5.02
CA PRO A 292 -14.66 -22.47 5.91
C PRO A 292 -13.76 -22.93 7.08
N GLY A 293 -13.64 -24.24 7.35
CA GLY A 293 -12.90 -24.81 8.49
C GLY A 293 -11.44 -25.14 8.24
N ILE A 294 -10.67 -24.22 7.66
CA ILE A 294 -9.24 -24.45 7.42
C ILE A 294 -8.43 -24.43 8.73
N GLN A 295 -7.29 -25.12 8.70
CA GLN A 295 -6.25 -25.01 9.70
C GLN A 295 -5.04 -24.32 9.07
N VAL A 296 -4.50 -23.31 9.75
CA VAL A 296 -3.35 -22.55 9.29
C VAL A 296 -2.27 -22.58 10.35
N GLU A 297 -1.05 -22.95 9.97
CA GLU A 297 0.08 -23.01 10.87
C GLU A 297 1.31 -22.28 10.30
N ASN A 298 2.15 -21.78 11.20
CA ASN A 298 3.52 -21.38 10.89
C ASN A 298 4.47 -21.99 11.93
N LYS A 299 5.73 -21.56 12.02
CA LYS A 299 6.68 -22.14 12.99
C LYS A 299 6.35 -21.82 14.46
N LEU A 300 5.49 -20.84 14.72
CA LEU A 300 5.19 -20.31 16.06
C LEU A 300 3.84 -20.77 16.59
N MET A 301 2.83 -20.84 15.72
CA MET A 301 1.45 -21.11 16.12
C MET A 301 0.70 -21.97 15.10
N GLU A 302 -0.40 -22.54 15.56
CA GLU A 302 -1.43 -23.21 14.77
C GLU A 302 -2.78 -22.58 15.12
N VAL A 303 -3.58 -22.25 14.10
CA VAL A 303 -4.92 -21.68 14.25
C VAL A 303 -5.91 -22.52 13.46
N THR A 304 -7.04 -22.86 14.08
CA THR A 304 -8.14 -23.59 13.46
C THR A 304 -9.35 -22.67 13.31
N LEU A 305 -10.01 -22.73 12.16
CA LEU A 305 -11.29 -22.06 11.91
C LEU A 305 -12.45 -23.04 12.02
N HIS A 306 -13.59 -22.55 12.48
CA HIS A 306 -14.79 -23.36 12.69
C HIS A 306 -15.39 -23.84 11.36
N PRO A 307 -15.76 -25.13 11.22
CA PRO A 307 -16.13 -25.74 9.94
C PRO A 307 -17.45 -25.27 9.32
N GLN A 308 -18.25 -24.46 10.00
CA GLN A 308 -19.50 -23.92 9.46
C GLN A 308 -19.44 -22.41 9.20
N SER A 309 -18.94 -21.66 10.18
CA SER A 309 -18.92 -20.19 10.14
C SER A 309 -17.60 -19.62 9.62
N GLY A 310 -16.51 -20.36 9.75
CA GLY A 310 -15.16 -19.88 9.44
C GLY A 310 -14.52 -19.04 10.53
N HIS A 311 -15.17 -18.90 11.69
CA HIS A 311 -14.64 -18.10 12.79
C HIS A 311 -13.47 -18.78 13.49
N PHE A 312 -12.59 -17.96 14.07
CA PHE A 312 -11.48 -18.42 14.90
C PHE A 312 -11.98 -19.32 16.03
N ASP A 313 -11.54 -20.59 16.05
CA ASP A 313 -12.06 -21.65 16.92
C ASP A 313 -11.05 -22.13 17.96
N GLN A 314 -9.79 -22.28 17.55
CA GLN A 314 -8.71 -22.72 18.43
C GLN A 314 -7.37 -22.12 18.01
N VAL A 315 -6.52 -21.80 18.98
CA VAL A 315 -5.09 -21.49 18.75
C VAL A 315 -4.20 -22.31 19.66
N THR A 316 -3.09 -22.80 19.10
CA THR A 316 -2.04 -23.51 19.84
C THR A 316 -0.71 -22.80 19.62
N LEU A 317 -0.02 -22.47 20.71
CA LEU A 317 1.37 -22.02 20.65
C LEU A 317 2.28 -23.25 20.53
N LYS A 318 3.10 -23.35 19.48
CA LYS A 318 3.87 -24.57 19.20
C LYS A 318 4.93 -24.91 20.26
N THR A 319 5.36 -23.93 21.05
CA THR A 319 6.26 -24.17 22.19
C THR A 319 5.54 -24.64 23.45
N MET A 320 4.20 -24.64 23.45
CA MET A 320 3.34 -25.10 24.55
C MET A 320 2.13 -25.88 24.00
N PRO A 321 2.34 -27.00 23.27
CA PRO A 321 1.29 -27.72 22.56
C PRO A 321 0.23 -28.35 23.48
N ASP A 322 0.58 -28.62 24.74
CA ASP A 322 -0.33 -29.21 25.73
C ASP A 322 -1.38 -28.21 26.27
N PHE A 323 -1.27 -26.93 25.90
CA PHE A 323 -2.16 -25.86 26.36
C PHE A 323 -2.84 -25.13 25.18
N PRO A 324 -3.69 -25.80 24.38
CA PRO A 324 -4.47 -25.11 23.35
C PRO A 324 -5.49 -24.17 23.97
N LEU A 325 -5.73 -23.02 23.34
CA LEU A 325 -6.78 -22.08 23.73
C LEU A 325 -8.02 -22.30 22.86
N PHE A 326 -9.18 -22.45 23.51
CA PHE A 326 -10.48 -22.70 22.86
C PHE A 326 -11.65 -22.24 23.75
N HIS A 327 -12.85 -22.21 23.17
CA HIS A 327 -14.09 -21.94 23.90
C HIS A 327 -14.97 -23.19 24.08
N ARG A 328 -15.45 -23.80 22.98
CA ARG A 328 -16.24 -25.06 22.93
C ARG A 328 -17.51 -25.10 23.78
N LYS A 329 -18.09 -23.95 24.12
CA LYS A 329 -19.41 -23.81 24.76
C LYS A 329 -20.23 -22.80 23.97
N GLU A 330 -21.53 -22.69 24.26
CA GLU A 330 -22.47 -21.70 23.69
C GLU A 330 -22.39 -21.50 22.16
N THR A 331 -23.26 -20.65 21.58
CA THR A 331 -23.31 -20.35 20.13
C THR A 331 -22.97 -21.56 19.23
N ASN A 332 -21.80 -21.54 18.58
CA ASN A 332 -21.22 -22.65 17.82
C ASN A 332 -19.91 -23.21 18.44
N GLY A 333 -19.45 -22.68 19.58
CA GLY A 333 -18.18 -23.09 20.21
C GLY A 333 -16.92 -22.32 19.81
N ALA A 334 -16.99 -21.40 18.85
CA ALA A 334 -15.84 -20.62 18.38
C ALA A 334 -15.36 -19.60 19.43
N ILE A 335 -14.10 -19.18 19.33
CA ILE A 335 -13.50 -18.12 20.16
C ILE A 335 -14.00 -16.74 19.74
N HIS A 336 -14.06 -16.47 18.43
CA HIS A 336 -14.49 -15.17 17.91
C HIS A 336 -15.98 -15.22 17.58
N TRP A 337 -16.79 -14.42 18.28
CA TRP A 337 -18.25 -14.41 18.08
C TRP A 337 -18.70 -13.34 17.09
N ASN A 338 -18.19 -12.12 17.27
CA ASN A 338 -18.73 -10.93 16.63
C ASN A 338 -18.02 -10.60 15.30
N PRO A 339 -18.60 -9.75 14.44
CA PRO A 339 -19.70 -8.79 14.68
C PRO A 339 -21.07 -9.40 14.98
N GLU A 340 -21.96 -8.63 15.64
CA GLU A 340 -23.29 -9.09 16.03
C GLU A 340 -24.31 -7.94 16.20
N VAL A 341 -25.58 -8.31 16.34
CA VAL A 341 -26.68 -7.43 16.79
C VAL A 341 -27.71 -8.21 17.61
N TYR A 342 -28.25 -7.56 18.65
CA TYR A 342 -29.49 -7.97 19.30
C TYR A 342 -30.60 -6.93 19.13
N ALA A 343 -31.63 -7.29 18.36
CA ALA A 343 -32.77 -6.42 18.02
C ALA A 343 -34.12 -7.13 18.26
N PRO A 344 -34.57 -7.28 19.52
CA PRO A 344 -35.86 -7.90 19.82
C PRO A 344 -37.02 -7.31 18.99
N PRO A 345 -37.99 -8.15 18.56
CA PRO A 345 -38.15 -9.57 18.90
C PRO A 345 -37.27 -10.53 18.08
N GLN A 346 -36.38 -10.04 17.21
CA GLN A 346 -35.43 -10.90 16.50
C GLN A 346 -34.41 -11.50 17.48
N PRO A 347 -33.94 -12.74 17.24
CA PRO A 347 -32.94 -13.36 18.09
C PRO A 347 -31.63 -12.58 18.07
N TRP A 348 -30.89 -12.66 19.16
CA TRP A 348 -29.51 -12.20 19.19
C TRP A 348 -28.69 -13.02 18.22
N THR A 349 -28.10 -12.36 17.22
CA THR A 349 -27.34 -13.04 16.18
C THR A 349 -25.92 -12.53 16.08
N HIS A 350 -24.99 -13.47 15.97
CA HIS A 350 -23.57 -13.27 15.79
C HIS A 350 -23.15 -13.76 14.40
N THR A 351 -22.04 -13.24 13.86
CA THR A 351 -21.44 -13.83 12.66
C THR A 351 -20.93 -15.26 12.90
N SER A 352 -20.58 -15.63 14.14
CA SER A 352 -20.27 -17.03 14.48
C SER A 352 -21.47 -17.97 14.30
N ASP A 353 -22.72 -17.49 14.36
CA ASP A 353 -23.91 -18.32 14.20
C ASP A 353 -24.20 -18.72 12.74
N TRP A 354 -23.39 -18.25 11.79
CA TRP A 354 -23.46 -18.65 10.40
C TRP A 354 -23.34 -20.17 10.23
N LYS A 355 -24.29 -20.74 9.48
CA LYS A 355 -24.42 -22.18 9.30
C LYS A 355 -25.04 -22.52 7.93
N PRO A 356 -24.24 -22.57 6.85
CA PRO A 356 -22.84 -22.14 6.73
C PRO A 356 -22.72 -20.61 6.59
N ALA A 357 -21.48 -20.09 6.56
CA ALA A 357 -21.20 -18.72 6.12
C ALA A 357 -21.79 -18.46 4.71
N PRO A 358 -22.49 -17.33 4.48
CA PRO A 358 -23.18 -17.10 3.20
C PRO A 358 -22.23 -17.03 2.00
N ASN A 359 -21.07 -16.39 2.17
CA ASN A 359 -20.03 -16.31 1.17
C ASN A 359 -18.67 -16.60 1.80
N VAL A 360 -17.83 -17.30 1.05
CA VAL A 360 -16.50 -17.74 1.49
C VAL A 360 -15.49 -17.50 0.37
N LYS A 361 -14.35 -16.90 0.70
CA LYS A 361 -13.18 -16.84 -0.17
C LYS A 361 -11.94 -17.19 0.65
N SER A 362 -11.14 -18.13 0.16
CA SER A 362 -9.86 -18.49 0.76
C SER A 362 -8.75 -18.40 -0.26
N ILE A 363 -7.60 -17.89 0.19
CA ILE A 363 -6.37 -17.82 -0.60
C ILE A 363 -5.28 -18.49 0.23
N SER A 364 -4.51 -19.36 -0.38
CA SER A 364 -3.36 -20.00 0.26
C SER A 364 -2.13 -19.84 -0.63
N GLY A 365 -1.00 -19.56 -0.01
CA GLY A 365 0.28 -19.49 -0.67
C GLY A 365 1.42 -19.25 0.33
N PRO A 366 2.65 -19.09 -0.18
CA PRO A 366 3.85 -19.11 0.66
C PRO A 366 4.03 -17.86 1.51
N VAL A 367 3.40 -16.73 1.17
CA VAL A 367 3.60 -15.46 1.91
C VAL A 367 2.36 -15.09 2.72
N LEU A 368 1.17 -15.47 2.25
CA LEU A 368 -0.10 -15.07 2.82
C LEU A 368 -1.11 -16.21 2.67
N ALA A 369 -1.84 -16.48 3.75
CA ALA A 369 -3.10 -17.20 3.69
C ALA A 369 -4.23 -16.28 4.17
N THR A 370 -5.37 -16.26 3.47
CA THR A 370 -6.56 -15.51 3.87
C THR A 370 -7.78 -16.40 3.94
N ALA A 371 -8.70 -16.05 4.84
CA ALA A 371 -10.03 -16.64 4.91
C ALA A 371 -11.04 -15.51 5.15
N ASP A 372 -11.89 -15.27 4.15
CA ASP A 372 -12.86 -14.19 4.12
C ASP A 372 -14.27 -14.76 4.12
N PHE A 373 -15.10 -14.23 5.02
CA PHE A 373 -16.49 -14.63 5.22
C PHE A 373 -17.37 -13.39 5.25
N TRP A 374 -18.47 -13.37 4.49
CA TRP A 374 -19.37 -12.22 4.49
C TRP A 374 -20.80 -12.56 4.07
N GLY A 375 -21.74 -11.70 4.45
CA GLY A 375 -23.15 -11.78 4.09
C GLY A 375 -24.04 -11.15 5.16
N GLY A 376 -25.35 -11.35 5.04
CA GLY A 376 -26.29 -10.91 6.07
C GLY A 376 -26.10 -11.66 7.39
N LEU A 377 -26.39 -10.99 8.51
CA LEU A 377 -26.61 -11.68 9.78
C LEU A 377 -27.83 -12.59 9.66
N ARG A 378 -27.73 -13.78 10.26
CA ARG A 378 -28.84 -14.73 10.34
C ARG A 378 -30.06 -14.06 11.01
N ASP A 379 -31.26 -14.29 10.48
CA ASP A 379 -32.53 -13.74 11.01
C ASP A 379 -32.62 -12.19 11.06
N ILE A 380 -31.56 -11.47 10.64
CA ILE A 380 -31.44 -10.01 10.57
C ILE A 380 -30.79 -9.61 9.22
N PRO A 381 -31.42 -9.93 8.07
CA PRO A 381 -30.83 -9.73 6.74
C PRO A 381 -30.59 -8.26 6.37
N GLN A 382 -31.18 -7.32 7.11
CA GLN A 382 -30.94 -5.88 6.95
C GLN A 382 -29.55 -5.42 7.43
N VAL A 383 -28.77 -6.31 8.03
CA VAL A 383 -27.39 -6.06 8.49
C VAL A 383 -26.42 -6.96 7.74
N ASP A 384 -25.57 -6.36 6.89
CA ASP A 384 -24.45 -7.08 6.29
C ASP A 384 -23.26 -7.08 7.27
N ALA A 385 -22.54 -8.19 7.33
CA ALA A 385 -21.35 -8.34 8.12
C ALA A 385 -20.23 -9.03 7.33
N SER A 386 -18.98 -8.78 7.72
CA SER A 386 -17.83 -9.54 7.22
C SER A 386 -16.79 -9.79 8.30
N VAL A 387 -16.10 -10.92 8.18
CA VAL A 387 -14.98 -11.34 9.01
C VAL A 387 -13.89 -11.88 8.09
N ARG A 388 -12.67 -11.37 8.24
CA ARG A 388 -11.51 -11.75 7.44
C ARG A 388 -10.33 -12.06 8.33
N TYR A 389 -9.62 -13.14 8.03
CA TYR A 389 -8.38 -13.51 8.71
C TYR A 389 -7.21 -13.50 7.74
N GLU A 390 -6.06 -13.01 8.18
CA GLU A 390 -4.82 -13.02 7.42
C GLU A 390 -3.70 -13.65 8.25
N PHE A 391 -3.04 -14.64 7.67
CA PHE A 391 -1.95 -15.41 8.28
C PHE A 391 -0.68 -15.26 7.48
N TYR A 392 0.44 -15.23 8.19
CA TYR A 392 1.75 -14.92 7.63
C TYR A 392 2.82 -15.88 8.15
N PRO A 393 3.87 -16.15 7.36
CA PRO A 393 5.01 -16.94 7.80
C PRO A 393 5.71 -16.24 8.96
N ASN A 394 6.20 -17.02 9.93
CA ASN A 394 7.00 -16.54 11.05
C ASN A 394 6.40 -15.35 11.84
N ARG A 395 5.06 -15.26 11.97
CA ARG A 395 4.39 -14.27 12.80
C ARG A 395 3.70 -14.92 14.00
N PRO A 396 3.86 -14.39 15.23
CA PRO A 396 3.17 -14.92 16.40
C PRO A 396 1.73 -14.41 16.50
N TYR A 397 1.27 -13.66 15.51
CA TYR A 397 -0.07 -13.13 15.42
C TYR A 397 -0.67 -13.41 14.04
N PHE A 398 -1.99 -13.38 13.99
CA PHE A 398 -2.77 -13.27 12.75
C PHE A 398 -3.60 -11.98 12.80
N LEU A 399 -3.96 -11.45 11.63
CA LEU A 399 -4.81 -10.27 11.57
C LEU A 399 -6.27 -10.71 11.45
N SER A 400 -7.16 -9.98 12.11
CA SER A 400 -8.60 -10.08 11.91
C SER A 400 -9.14 -8.72 11.51
N SER A 401 -9.95 -8.68 10.46
CA SER A 401 -10.73 -7.50 10.07
C SER A 401 -12.20 -7.85 10.11
N THR A 402 -13.01 -6.99 10.71
CA THR A 402 -14.45 -7.19 10.83
C THR A 402 -15.19 -5.95 10.39
N SER A 403 -16.41 -6.12 9.87
CA SER A 403 -17.29 -5.00 9.59
C SER A 403 -18.77 -5.32 9.70
N LEU A 404 -19.57 -4.28 9.97
CA LEU A 404 -21.03 -4.25 9.91
C LEU A 404 -21.49 -3.10 9.04
N ARG A 405 -22.52 -3.32 8.22
CA ARG A 405 -23.25 -2.30 7.47
C ARG A 405 -24.74 -2.46 7.69
N PHE A 406 -25.40 -1.36 8.06
CA PHE A 406 -26.85 -1.31 8.25
C PHE A 406 -27.53 -0.81 6.98
N ASN A 407 -28.26 -1.69 6.29
CA ASN A 407 -29.01 -1.35 5.08
C ASN A 407 -30.37 -0.70 5.41
N GLU A 408 -30.87 -0.95 6.62
CA GLU A 408 -32.07 -0.33 7.19
C GLU A 408 -31.82 0.09 8.65
N THR A 409 -32.62 1.04 9.14
CA THR A 409 -32.57 1.43 10.55
C THR A 409 -33.11 0.31 11.42
N LEU A 410 -32.34 -0.10 12.42
CA LEU A 410 -32.70 -1.19 13.33
C LEU A 410 -32.75 -0.70 14.77
N GLN A 411 -33.77 -1.09 15.51
CA GLN A 411 -33.86 -0.84 16.94
C GLN A 411 -33.15 -1.98 17.67
N SER A 412 -32.05 -1.69 18.35
CA SER A 412 -31.20 -2.71 19.00
C SER A 412 -30.96 -2.41 20.47
N ILE A 413 -30.80 -3.45 21.29
CA ILE A 413 -30.31 -3.32 22.67
C ILE A 413 -28.84 -3.72 22.82
N ALA A 414 -28.29 -4.44 21.84
CA ALA A 414 -26.87 -4.71 21.73
C ALA A 414 -26.38 -4.57 20.28
N LEU A 415 -25.31 -3.82 20.12
CA LEU A 415 -24.46 -3.76 18.94
C LEU A 415 -23.02 -3.92 19.45
N ARG A 416 -22.40 -5.06 19.15
CA ARG A 416 -21.06 -5.39 19.64
C ARG A 416 -20.14 -5.84 18.51
N ASN A 417 -18.84 -5.70 18.78
CA ASN A 417 -17.76 -6.18 17.91
C ASN A 417 -16.52 -6.55 18.75
N ALA A 418 -15.47 -7.06 18.11
CA ALA A 418 -14.20 -7.43 18.74
C ALA A 418 -14.35 -8.35 19.96
N GLU A 419 -15.24 -9.35 19.87
CA GLU A 419 -15.51 -10.28 20.97
C GLU A 419 -14.66 -11.54 20.86
N ILE A 420 -13.90 -11.83 21.91
CA ILE A 420 -13.07 -13.02 22.03
C ILE A 420 -13.41 -13.73 23.33
N VAL A 421 -13.74 -15.01 23.20
CA VAL A 421 -14.28 -15.84 24.27
C VAL A 421 -13.39 -17.06 24.48
N PHE A 422 -13.03 -17.34 25.73
CA PHE A 422 -12.28 -18.54 26.11
C PHE A 422 -13.00 -19.32 27.20
N LYS A 423 -12.73 -20.63 27.26
CA LYS A 423 -13.10 -21.43 28.43
C LYS A 423 -12.39 -20.86 29.66
N ARG A 424 -13.15 -20.54 30.71
CA ARG A 424 -12.65 -19.76 31.85
C ARG A 424 -11.42 -20.38 32.52
N GLU A 425 -11.41 -21.70 32.67
CA GLU A 425 -10.31 -22.43 33.31
C GLU A 425 -8.94 -22.26 32.62
N LEU A 426 -8.93 -21.81 31.36
CA LEU A 426 -7.69 -21.58 30.61
C LEU A 426 -6.98 -20.30 31.03
N MET A 427 -7.69 -19.35 31.65
CA MET A 427 -7.19 -18.01 31.96
C MET A 427 -7.22 -17.73 33.46
N THR A 428 -6.14 -17.13 33.98
CA THR A 428 -6.12 -16.67 35.38
C THR A 428 -6.27 -15.17 35.50
N ASN A 429 -5.80 -14.42 34.50
CA ASN A 429 -5.73 -12.97 34.56
C ASN A 429 -6.12 -12.32 33.24
N ALA A 430 -6.66 -11.11 33.37
CA ALA A 430 -6.78 -10.16 32.28
C ALA A 430 -5.81 -8.99 32.48
N ALA A 431 -5.40 -8.37 31.40
CA ALA A 431 -4.65 -7.12 31.43
C ALA A 431 -4.98 -6.24 30.23
N TRP A 432 -4.95 -4.93 30.42
CA TRP A 432 -5.08 -3.94 29.34
C TRP A 432 -4.32 -2.67 29.70
N TYR A 433 -4.04 -1.85 28.70
CA TYR A 433 -3.54 -0.50 28.94
C TYR A 433 -4.73 0.44 29.19
N ASP A 434 -4.78 1.01 30.38
CA ASP A 434 -5.78 2.01 30.74
C ASP A 434 -5.26 3.40 30.40
N VAL A 435 -5.82 4.00 29.35
CA VAL A 435 -5.40 5.30 28.83
C VAL A 435 -5.69 6.45 29.78
N ILE A 436 -6.66 6.31 30.69
CA ILE A 436 -7.00 7.34 31.69
C ILE A 436 -5.98 7.33 32.82
N ARG A 437 -5.60 6.15 33.28
CA ARG A 437 -4.62 5.96 34.37
C ARG A 437 -3.17 5.95 33.88
N ASP A 438 -2.97 5.96 32.57
CA ASP A 438 -1.68 5.84 31.92
C ASP A 438 -0.86 4.65 32.46
N SER A 439 -1.53 3.51 32.66
CA SER A 439 -0.93 2.34 33.31
C SER A 439 -1.55 1.03 32.84
N ILE A 440 -0.85 -0.07 33.10
CA ILE A 440 -1.38 -1.41 32.81
C ILE A 440 -2.21 -1.85 34.01
N VAL A 441 -3.49 -2.12 33.78
CA VAL A 441 -4.36 -2.76 34.76
C VAL A 441 -4.22 -4.27 34.61
N VAL A 442 -4.12 -4.97 35.74
CA VAL A 442 -4.11 -6.44 35.80
C VAL A 442 -5.20 -6.88 36.77
N TYR A 443 -6.06 -7.80 36.32
CA TYR A 443 -7.19 -8.28 37.11
C TYR A 443 -7.17 -9.82 37.21
N ASP A 444 -7.64 -10.36 38.33
CA ASP A 444 -7.84 -11.80 38.54
C ASP A 444 -9.24 -12.19 38.03
N VAL A 445 -9.27 -12.80 36.84
CA VAL A 445 -10.52 -13.28 36.22
C VAL A 445 -10.88 -14.70 36.65
N LYS A 446 -9.95 -15.44 37.26
CA LYS A 446 -10.21 -16.78 37.81
C LYS A 446 -11.22 -16.68 38.94
N ASN A 447 -11.04 -15.70 39.83
CA ASN A 447 -11.87 -15.51 41.02
C ASN A 447 -12.94 -14.42 40.87
N MET A 448 -13.18 -13.92 39.66
CA MET A 448 -14.21 -12.93 39.37
C MET A 448 -15.61 -13.51 39.59
N THR A 449 -16.52 -12.78 40.23
CA THR A 449 -17.91 -13.24 40.37
C THR A 449 -18.57 -13.36 39.00
N ASP A 450 -19.36 -14.40 38.80
CA ASP A 450 -20.09 -14.62 37.56
C ASP A 450 -20.97 -13.41 37.21
N LEU A 451 -21.02 -13.06 35.93
CA LEU A 451 -21.78 -11.94 35.37
C LEU A 451 -21.40 -10.58 35.98
N THR A 452 -20.16 -10.44 36.42
CA THR A 452 -19.55 -9.14 36.73
C THR A 452 -18.85 -8.61 35.49
N ASP A 453 -18.86 -7.28 35.30
CA ASP A 453 -18.20 -6.62 34.17
C ASP A 453 -17.03 -5.74 34.63
N LEU A 454 -15.88 -5.87 33.98
CA LEU A 454 -14.80 -4.89 34.06
C LEU A 454 -14.93 -3.96 32.86
N LYS A 455 -15.15 -2.66 33.08
CA LYS A 455 -15.29 -1.68 32.01
C LYS A 455 -13.99 -0.94 31.75
N MET A 456 -13.72 -0.64 30.50
CA MET A 456 -12.59 0.14 30.03
C MET A 456 -12.98 0.97 28.81
N GLU A 457 -12.16 1.95 28.46
CA GLU A 457 -12.40 2.80 27.30
C GLU A 457 -12.62 1.99 26.02
N ALA A 458 -13.40 2.52 25.08
CA ALA A 458 -13.56 1.85 23.79
C ALA A 458 -12.20 1.77 23.09
N ASP A 459 -11.43 2.86 23.03
CA ASP A 459 -10.21 2.91 22.23
C ASP A 459 -8.95 2.44 23.00
N ILE A 460 -8.99 1.23 23.57
CA ILE A 460 -7.81 0.63 24.21
C ILE A 460 -6.81 0.15 23.15
N PRO A 461 -5.51 0.38 23.33
CA PRO A 461 -4.51 -0.03 22.34
C PRO A 461 -4.31 -1.56 22.29
N TRP A 462 -4.55 -2.25 23.41
CA TRP A 462 -4.50 -3.70 23.51
C TRP A 462 -5.19 -4.21 24.76
N ILE A 463 -5.63 -5.47 24.70
CA ILE A 463 -6.22 -6.26 25.79
C ILE A 463 -5.66 -7.68 25.74
N ALA A 464 -5.51 -8.32 26.89
CA ALA A 464 -4.95 -9.66 26.98
C ALA A 464 -5.61 -10.50 28.06
N PHE A 465 -5.72 -11.80 27.79
CA PHE A 465 -5.88 -12.83 28.79
C PHE A 465 -4.59 -13.63 28.89
N TYR A 466 -4.24 -14.06 30.10
CA TYR A 466 -3.10 -14.94 30.30
C TYR A 466 -3.27 -15.81 31.53
N ASN A 467 -2.53 -16.91 31.54
CA ASN A 467 -2.47 -17.85 32.63
C ASN A 467 -1.11 -17.70 33.33
N LYS A 468 -1.11 -17.22 34.57
CA LYS A 468 0.10 -17.02 35.37
C LYS A 468 0.79 -18.33 35.74
N GLU A 469 0.05 -19.43 35.82
CA GLU A 469 0.56 -20.72 36.29
C GLU A 469 1.42 -21.40 35.22
N ASN A 470 0.98 -21.36 33.95
CA ASN A 470 1.74 -21.96 32.83
C ASN A 470 2.45 -20.93 31.92
N GLY A 471 2.12 -19.63 32.05
CA GLY A 471 2.72 -18.55 31.28
C GLY A 471 2.15 -18.34 29.87
N LEU A 472 1.06 -19.01 29.48
CA LEU A 472 0.41 -18.81 28.19
C LEU A 472 -0.46 -17.54 28.17
N GLY A 473 -0.32 -16.74 27.11
CA GLY A 473 -1.10 -15.53 26.91
C GLY A 473 -1.66 -15.42 25.50
N PHE A 474 -2.80 -14.73 25.42
CA PHE A 474 -3.45 -14.32 24.18
C PHE A 474 -3.82 -12.84 24.29
N ALA A 475 -3.45 -12.05 23.30
CA ALA A 475 -3.70 -10.61 23.28
C ALA A 475 -4.34 -10.17 21.97
N GLY A 476 -5.32 -9.27 22.06
CA GLY A 476 -5.76 -8.44 20.95
C GLY A 476 -5.01 -7.11 20.97
N ILE A 477 -4.38 -6.76 19.85
CA ILE A 477 -3.76 -5.45 19.62
C ILE A 477 -4.61 -4.71 18.59
N GLN A 478 -5.10 -3.53 18.94
CA GLN A 478 -5.94 -2.74 18.06
C GLN A 478 -5.07 -2.05 16.99
N ILE A 479 -5.43 -2.21 15.72
CA ILE A 479 -4.77 -1.55 14.59
C ILE A 479 -5.64 -0.42 14.05
N ASP A 480 -6.94 -0.68 13.90
CA ASP A 480 -7.90 0.29 13.37
C ASP A 480 -9.27 0.09 14.02
N TYR A 481 -9.98 1.19 14.24
CA TYR A 481 -11.33 1.24 14.77
C TYR A 481 -12.05 2.46 14.18
N SER A 482 -13.10 2.20 13.39
CA SER A 482 -13.83 3.25 12.68
C SER A 482 -15.33 3.05 12.73
N ASN A 483 -16.04 4.13 13.04
CA ASN A 483 -17.49 4.21 13.01
C ASN A 483 -17.89 5.35 12.08
N ALA A 484 -18.62 5.03 11.02
CA ALA A 484 -19.02 5.99 10.00
C ALA A 484 -20.49 5.79 9.63
N GLY A 485 -21.03 6.73 8.86
CA GLY A 485 -22.33 6.53 8.26
C GLY A 485 -22.48 7.33 6.97
N LEU A 486 -23.03 6.67 5.95
CA LEU A 486 -23.18 7.25 4.62
C LEU A 486 -24.40 8.19 4.57
N GLU A 487 -25.58 7.71 4.94
CA GLU A 487 -26.82 8.50 4.93
C GLU A 487 -27.08 9.24 6.25
N ASN A 488 -26.59 8.72 7.37
CA ASN A 488 -26.84 9.24 8.71
C ASN A 488 -25.56 9.17 9.54
N ASN A 489 -25.35 10.15 10.43
CA ASN A 489 -24.28 10.06 11.42
C ASN A 489 -24.45 8.81 12.31
N PRO A 490 -23.35 8.17 12.75
CA PRO A 490 -23.40 7.10 13.74
C PRO A 490 -24.13 7.54 15.02
N ARG A 491 -25.04 6.70 15.53
CA ARG A 491 -25.72 6.89 16.81
C ARG A 491 -25.30 5.79 17.78
N LEU A 492 -24.28 6.07 18.58
CA LEU A 492 -23.71 5.13 19.55
C LEU A 492 -24.17 5.47 20.96
N LEU A 493 -24.71 4.50 21.70
CA LEU A 493 -24.97 4.64 23.13
C LEU A 493 -23.77 4.13 23.93
N ASN A 494 -22.98 5.07 24.46
CA ASN A 494 -21.86 4.84 25.38
C ASN A 494 -20.94 3.69 24.92
N PRO A 495 -20.11 3.91 23.90
CA PRO A 495 -19.17 2.88 23.46
C PRO A 495 -18.09 2.63 24.53
N TYR A 496 -17.80 1.37 24.82
CA TYR A 496 -16.76 0.95 25.78
C TYR A 496 -16.31 -0.50 25.49
N PHE A 497 -15.17 -0.90 26.03
CA PHE A 497 -14.82 -2.32 26.14
C PHE A 497 -15.19 -2.85 27.51
N TYR A 498 -15.49 -4.14 27.56
CA TYR A 498 -15.66 -4.80 28.84
C TYR A 498 -15.17 -6.24 28.81
N ILE A 499 -14.88 -6.75 30.00
CA ILE A 499 -14.61 -8.16 30.27
C ILE A 499 -15.71 -8.70 31.17
N THR A 500 -16.28 -9.85 30.82
CA THR A 500 -17.22 -10.58 31.67
C THR A 500 -16.72 -11.99 31.93
N ALA A 501 -16.95 -12.48 33.13
CA ALA A 501 -16.66 -13.86 33.52
C ALA A 501 -17.96 -14.61 33.87
N GLY A 502 -18.02 -15.88 33.51
CA GLY A 502 -19.06 -16.85 33.83
C GLY A 502 -18.47 -18.25 33.69
N PRO A 503 -19.14 -19.23 33.07
CA PRO A 503 -18.50 -20.50 32.67
C PRO A 503 -17.41 -20.35 31.59
N TRP A 504 -17.31 -19.16 30.99
CA TRP A 504 -16.30 -18.67 30.05
C TRP A 504 -15.78 -17.30 30.53
N VAL A 505 -14.73 -16.79 29.90
CA VAL A 505 -14.27 -15.42 30.07
C VAL A 505 -14.14 -14.79 28.70
N TYR A 506 -14.63 -13.57 28.54
CA TYR A 506 -14.55 -12.87 27.27
C TYR A 506 -14.32 -11.38 27.45
N TRP A 507 -13.80 -10.76 26.40
CA TRP A 507 -13.93 -9.33 26.21
C TRP A 507 -14.81 -9.06 25.00
N ALA A 508 -15.49 -7.90 24.98
CA ALA A 508 -16.20 -7.41 23.82
C ALA A 508 -16.23 -5.88 23.79
N ARG A 509 -16.27 -5.30 22.59
CA ARG A 509 -16.56 -3.89 22.41
C ARG A 509 -18.06 -3.69 22.31
N ALA A 510 -18.61 -2.93 23.23
CA ALA A 510 -19.93 -2.33 23.09
C ALA A 510 -19.81 -1.11 22.15
N LEU A 511 -20.45 -1.17 20.98
CA LEU A 511 -20.61 0.01 20.12
C LEU A 511 -21.85 0.80 20.56
N SER A 512 -22.95 0.10 20.82
CA SER A 512 -24.17 0.65 21.40
C SER A 512 -24.85 -0.43 22.22
N LEU A 513 -24.87 -0.29 23.55
CA LEU A 513 -25.27 -1.38 24.44
C LEU A 513 -26.12 -0.88 25.62
N SER A 514 -27.43 -1.07 25.53
CA SER A 514 -28.32 -0.89 26.68
C SER A 514 -28.44 -2.18 27.49
N PHE A 515 -28.21 -3.37 26.91
CA PHE A 515 -28.37 -4.67 27.56
C PHE A 515 -27.66 -4.81 28.92
N LEU A 516 -26.48 -4.20 29.10
CA LEU A 516 -25.72 -4.19 30.36
C LEU A 516 -25.91 -2.91 31.21
N ALA A 517 -26.86 -2.06 30.84
CA ALA A 517 -27.22 -0.86 31.58
C ALA A 517 -28.33 -1.14 32.60
N SER A 518 -28.51 -0.25 33.58
CA SER A 518 -29.59 -0.35 34.57
C SER A 518 -30.98 -0.39 33.94
N ASN A 519 -31.15 0.23 32.76
CA ASN A 519 -32.38 0.21 31.98
C ASN A 519 -32.23 -0.67 30.74
N MET A 520 -32.01 -1.97 30.95
CA MET A 520 -31.59 -2.93 29.91
C MET A 520 -32.52 -3.10 28.70
N GLN A 521 -33.76 -2.62 28.81
CA GLN A 521 -34.81 -2.78 27.80
C GLN A 521 -34.91 -1.58 26.84
N GLN A 522 -34.05 -0.57 26.98
CA GLN A 522 -34.09 0.60 26.11
C GLN A 522 -33.58 0.27 24.71
N MET A 523 -34.47 0.34 23.72
CA MET A 523 -34.13 0.15 22.31
C MET A 523 -33.40 1.38 21.77
N ILE A 524 -32.22 1.18 21.21
CA ILE A 524 -31.39 2.23 20.62
C ILE A 524 -31.38 2.08 19.10
N PRO A 525 -31.73 3.13 18.33
CA PRO A 525 -31.72 3.07 16.88
C PRO A 525 -30.29 3.08 16.33
N VAL A 526 -29.93 2.03 15.58
CA VAL A 526 -28.77 2.01 14.68
C VAL A 526 -29.28 2.42 13.30
N MET A 527 -28.75 3.50 12.75
CA MET A 527 -29.34 4.15 11.58
C MET A 527 -28.92 3.45 10.29
N LYS A 528 -29.83 3.45 9.29
CA LYS A 528 -29.46 3.10 7.91
C LYS A 528 -28.22 3.88 7.48
N GLY A 529 -27.29 3.17 6.82
CA GLY A 529 -26.05 3.73 6.33
C GLY A 529 -24.90 3.66 7.32
N ASN A 530 -25.16 3.35 8.59
CA ASN A 530 -24.11 3.18 9.58
C ASN A 530 -23.22 1.99 9.21
N PHE A 531 -21.91 2.21 9.34
CA PHE A 531 -20.84 1.26 9.05
C PHE A 531 -19.85 1.25 10.20
N PHE A 532 -19.54 0.06 10.70
CA PHE A 532 -18.60 -0.16 11.79
C PHE A 532 -17.51 -1.11 11.30
N ALA A 533 -16.24 -0.78 11.50
CA ALA A 533 -15.13 -1.61 11.09
C ALA A 533 -14.00 -1.61 12.10
N GLU A 534 -13.36 -2.77 12.24
CA GLU A 534 -12.23 -2.96 13.14
C GLU A 534 -11.17 -3.84 12.52
N LYS A 535 -9.91 -3.57 12.88
CA LYS A 535 -8.76 -4.41 12.55
C LYS A 535 -7.91 -4.67 13.79
N TRP A 536 -7.64 -5.95 14.03
CA TRP A 536 -6.91 -6.44 15.20
C TRP A 536 -5.76 -7.35 14.77
N ALA A 537 -4.66 -7.32 15.51
CA ALA A 537 -3.68 -8.40 15.53
C ALA A 537 -3.92 -9.26 16.77
N TYR A 538 -4.22 -10.54 16.58
CA TYR A 538 -4.39 -11.50 17.66
C TYR A 538 -3.08 -12.27 17.87
N LEU A 539 -2.39 -11.95 18.97
CA LEU A 539 -1.07 -12.45 19.35
C LEU A 539 -1.23 -13.60 20.35
N VAL A 540 -0.62 -14.74 20.05
CA VAL A 540 -0.38 -15.81 21.04
C VAL A 540 1.07 -15.78 21.49
N TYR A 541 1.30 -15.85 22.81
CA TYR A 541 2.64 -15.68 23.36
C TYR A 541 2.86 -16.46 24.65
N LYS A 542 4.14 -16.69 24.96
CA LYS A 542 4.61 -17.16 26.27
C LYS A 542 5.15 -15.99 27.07
N VAL A 543 4.76 -15.90 28.34
CA VAL A 543 5.38 -15.05 29.37
C VAL A 543 6.69 -15.73 29.77
N ASP A 544 7.80 -15.23 29.23
CA ASP A 544 9.13 -15.80 29.53
C ASP A 544 9.68 -15.27 30.86
N ASP A 545 9.38 -14.01 31.19
CA ASP A 545 9.74 -13.33 32.43
C ASP A 545 8.48 -12.79 33.11
N PRO A 546 8.07 -13.36 34.26
CA PRO A 546 6.91 -12.90 35.03
C PRO A 546 6.99 -11.44 35.49
N SER A 547 8.17 -10.82 35.56
CA SER A 547 8.34 -9.39 35.87
C SER A 547 7.98 -8.48 34.69
N LYS A 548 7.94 -9.03 33.48
CA LYS A 548 7.74 -8.32 32.20
C LYS A 548 6.72 -9.01 31.29
N PRO A 549 5.52 -9.38 31.78
CA PRO A 549 4.58 -10.24 31.04
C PRO A 549 4.05 -9.60 29.74
N PHE A 550 4.16 -8.29 29.60
CA PHE A 550 3.57 -7.54 28.48
C PHE A 550 4.59 -6.97 27.49
N GLU A 551 5.90 -7.28 27.62
CA GLU A 551 6.92 -6.76 26.70
C GLU A 551 6.68 -7.21 25.25
N LYS A 552 6.27 -8.47 25.04
CA LYS A 552 5.93 -8.98 23.70
C LYS A 552 4.75 -8.24 23.08
N ILE A 553 3.72 -7.92 23.87
CA ILE A 553 2.56 -7.15 23.40
C ILE A 553 3.02 -5.76 22.96
N LYS A 554 3.79 -5.04 23.81
CA LYS A 554 4.30 -3.70 23.48
C LYS A 554 5.18 -3.70 22.23
N TYR A 555 6.05 -4.70 22.09
CA TYR A 555 6.88 -4.86 20.90
C TYR A 555 6.02 -5.00 19.64
N TRP A 556 5.10 -5.97 19.63
CA TRP A 556 4.26 -6.22 18.45
C TRP A 556 3.27 -5.10 18.19
N GLN A 557 2.76 -4.44 19.22
CA GLN A 557 1.92 -3.25 19.09
C GLN A 557 2.66 -2.19 18.28
N LYS A 558 3.91 -1.90 18.63
CA LYS A 558 4.72 -0.92 17.91
C LYS A 558 5.01 -1.35 16.47
N ILE A 559 5.15 -2.64 16.18
CA ILE A 559 5.27 -3.16 14.80
C ILE A 559 3.98 -2.91 14.02
N VAL A 560 2.85 -3.46 14.46
CA VAL A 560 1.61 -3.55 13.65
C VAL A 560 0.87 -2.22 13.51
N THR A 561 1.08 -1.28 14.44
CA THR A 561 0.50 0.08 14.38
C THR A 561 1.37 1.06 13.59
N ASN A 562 2.58 0.67 13.17
CA ASN A 562 3.47 1.50 12.35
C ASN A 562 3.86 0.73 11.08
N PRO A 563 2.92 0.47 10.15
CA PRO A 563 3.23 -0.29 8.94
C PRO A 563 4.31 0.40 8.09
N LEU A 564 5.04 -0.40 7.31
CA LEU A 564 5.99 0.13 6.33
C LEU A 564 5.28 1.08 5.35
N ARG A 565 5.85 2.26 5.14
CA ARG A 565 5.37 3.17 4.08
C ARG A 565 5.80 2.59 2.74
N VAL A 566 4.84 2.40 1.85
CA VAL A 566 5.04 1.91 0.48
C VAL A 566 5.01 3.08 -0.50
N GLN A 567 5.97 3.11 -1.42
CA GLN A 567 5.96 4.01 -2.57
C GLN A 567 6.23 3.21 -3.84
N LEU A 568 5.28 3.24 -4.78
CA LEU A 568 5.44 2.68 -6.12
C LEU A 568 6.06 3.72 -7.05
N VAL A 569 7.04 3.31 -7.84
CA VAL A 569 7.69 4.09 -8.88
C VAL A 569 7.83 3.23 -10.13
N GLU A 570 7.45 3.78 -11.27
CA GLU A 570 7.31 3.06 -12.54
C GLU A 570 7.91 3.87 -13.68
N GLU A 571 8.41 3.18 -14.71
CA GLU A 571 8.80 3.83 -15.95
C GLU A 571 7.56 4.41 -16.63
N VAL A 572 7.67 5.62 -17.17
CA VAL A 572 6.58 6.21 -17.96
C VAL A 572 6.52 5.50 -19.29
N ASP A 573 5.42 4.81 -19.55
CA ASP A 573 5.23 4.04 -20.78
C ASP A 573 5.01 4.94 -22.01
N ASP A 574 5.41 4.45 -23.19
CA ASP A 574 5.23 5.14 -24.48
C ASP A 574 3.76 5.41 -24.81
N ARG A 575 2.81 4.62 -24.27
CA ARG A 575 1.36 4.76 -24.40
C ARG A 575 0.77 5.91 -23.57
N VAL A 576 1.44 6.33 -22.50
CA VAL A 576 0.98 7.47 -21.68
C VAL A 576 0.94 8.71 -22.58
N SER A 577 -0.05 9.59 -22.45
CA SER A 577 -0.06 10.82 -23.25
C SER A 577 0.99 11.83 -22.78
N ARG A 578 1.49 12.69 -23.70
CA ARG A 578 2.30 13.88 -23.35
C ARG A 578 1.43 15.09 -23.01
N SER A 579 0.20 15.09 -23.48
CA SER A 579 -0.81 16.09 -23.17
C SER A 579 -1.67 15.58 -22.02
N VAL A 580 -2.16 16.52 -21.21
CA VAL A 580 -3.17 16.24 -20.21
C VAL A 580 -4.41 17.00 -20.62
N THR A 581 -5.49 16.26 -20.83
CA THR A 581 -6.80 16.83 -21.15
C THR A 581 -7.68 16.65 -19.92
N GLU A 582 -8.14 17.75 -19.34
CA GLU A 582 -9.19 17.68 -18.31
C GLU A 582 -10.52 17.26 -18.95
N LEU A 583 -11.21 16.31 -18.33
CA LEU A 583 -12.47 15.80 -18.83
C LEU A 583 -13.59 16.32 -17.97
N PHE A 584 -14.50 17.03 -18.61
CA PHE A 584 -15.67 17.59 -17.96
C PHE A 584 -16.85 16.64 -18.18
N ILE A 585 -17.24 15.94 -17.11
CA ILE A 585 -18.41 15.06 -17.13
C ILE A 585 -19.71 15.88 -16.97
N GLU A 586 -19.64 17.09 -16.39
CA GLU A 586 -20.79 17.98 -16.19
C GLU A 586 -20.83 19.17 -17.18
N LYS A 587 -22.04 19.54 -17.60
CA LYS A 587 -22.33 20.83 -18.26
C LYS A 587 -22.24 21.97 -17.23
N GLY A 588 -21.03 22.43 -16.89
CA GLY A 588 -20.88 23.53 -15.94
C GLY A 588 -19.49 23.96 -15.48
N LYS A 589 -18.40 23.39 -16.03
CA LYS A 589 -16.97 23.75 -15.85
C LYS A 589 -16.53 24.29 -14.47
N SER A 590 -15.59 23.58 -13.85
CA SER A 590 -14.51 24.24 -13.09
C SER A 590 -13.20 23.48 -13.26
N GLY A 591 -12.40 23.88 -14.27
CA GLY A 591 -11.02 23.45 -14.48
C GLY A 591 -10.02 24.52 -14.06
N TRP A 592 -8.73 24.15 -14.01
CA TRP A 592 -7.62 25.09 -13.75
C TRP A 592 -7.31 25.99 -14.94
N GLU A 593 -7.65 25.55 -16.14
CA GLU A 593 -7.45 26.31 -17.38
C GLU A 593 -8.37 27.54 -17.41
N GLY A 594 -7.76 28.73 -17.33
CA GLY A 594 -8.45 30.02 -17.33
C GLY A 594 -8.54 30.70 -15.96
N ARG A 595 -8.03 30.10 -14.88
CA ARG A 595 -7.81 30.84 -13.63
C ARG A 595 -6.53 31.67 -13.78
N GLU A 596 -6.63 32.98 -13.58
CA GLU A 596 -5.49 33.82 -13.20
C GLU A 596 -4.96 33.28 -11.86
N THR A 597 -4.04 32.33 -11.92
CA THR A 597 -3.29 31.92 -10.72
C THR A 597 -2.35 33.07 -10.44
N GLY A 598 -2.72 33.95 -9.50
CA GLY A 598 -2.08 35.22 -9.17
C GLY A 598 -0.65 35.13 -8.62
N ARG A 599 0.21 34.30 -9.20
CA ARG A 599 1.67 34.44 -9.16
C ARG A 599 2.15 35.13 -10.44
N GLU A 600 1.49 36.23 -10.82
CA GLU A 600 2.17 37.23 -11.61
C GLU A 600 3.15 37.97 -10.69
N HIS A 601 4.43 37.77 -10.99
CA HIS A 601 5.55 38.65 -10.73
C HIS A 601 5.34 39.80 -9.73
N LYS A 602 5.92 39.65 -8.54
CA LYS A 602 6.72 40.72 -7.95
C LYS A 602 8.18 40.36 -8.05
#